data_AF-K0EP04-F1
#
_entry.id   AF-K0EP04-F1
#
_cell.length_a   1.000
_cell.length_b   1.000
_cell.length_c   1.000
_cell.angle_alpha   90.00
_cell.angle_beta   90.00
_cell.angle_gamma   90.00
#
_symmetry.space_group_name_H-M   'P 1'
#
loop_
_entity.id
_entity.type
_entity.pdbx_description
1 polymer ?
#
loop_
_entity_poly.entity_id
_entity_poly.type
_entity_poly.pdbx_seq_one_letter_code
_entity_poly.pdbx_strand_id
1 'polypeptide(L)' 'MEQLLELFAEVVGEPAAHGPDTVRADMDTWDSLAQVRLVYAVERAFAVELPESTLTSEPTLAELAAAVVTARRERVS' A
#
# COMPACT_ATOMS: atom_id res chain seq x y z
N MET A 1 3.87 -4.48 -9.54
CA MET A 1 2.43 -4.34 -9.22
C MET A 1 1.89 -5.62 -8.65
N GLU A 2 2.09 -6.77 -9.31
CA GLU A 2 1.64 -8.09 -8.84
C GLU A 2 1.99 -8.37 -7.38
N GLN A 3 3.25 -8.22 -6.99
CA GLN A 3 3.70 -8.39 -5.59
C GLN A 3 2.94 -7.48 -4.60
N LEU A 4 2.55 -6.27 -5.01
CA LEU A 4 1.79 -5.37 -4.13
C LEU A 4 0.35 -5.85 -3.96
N LEU A 5 -0.27 -6.38 -5.02
CA LEU A 5 -1.62 -6.94 -4.97
C LEU A 5 -1.67 -8.24 -4.15
N GLU A 6 -0.64 -9.07 -4.26
CA GLU A 6 -0.49 -10.28 -3.44
C GLU A 6 -0.34 -9.91 -1.96
N LEU A 7 0.60 -9.00 -1.65
CA LEU A 7 0.81 -8.52 -0.29
C LEU A 7 -0.44 -7.84 0.28
N PHE A 8 -1.15 -7.09 -0.55
CA PHE A 8 -2.42 -6.48 -0.19
C PHE A 8 -3.44 -7.55 0.22
N ALA A 9 -3.61 -8.60 -0.59
CA ALA A 9 -4.55 -9.67 -0.30
C ALA A 9 -4.17 -10.44 0.99
N GLU A 10 -2.88 -10.61 1.26
CA GLU A 10 -2.40 -11.23 2.51
C GLU A 10 -2.69 -10.37 3.74
N VAL A 11 -2.60 -9.04 3.63
CA VAL A 11 -2.74 -8.12 4.75
C VAL A 11 -4.20 -7.73 5.03
N VAL A 12 -4.97 -7.49 3.97
CA VAL A 12 -6.38 -7.11 4.05
C VAL A 12 -7.26 -8.35 4.20
N GLY A 13 -6.81 -9.51 3.70
CA GLY A 13 -7.53 -10.79 3.77
C GLY A 13 -8.42 -11.07 2.57
N GLU A 14 -8.52 -10.14 1.62
CA GLU A 14 -9.23 -10.32 0.35
C GLU A 14 -8.50 -9.59 -0.81
N PRO A 15 -8.70 -10.04 -2.06
CA PRO A 15 -8.11 -9.39 -3.23
C PRO A 15 -8.62 -7.95 -3.43
N ALA A 16 -7.77 -7.10 -4.02
CA ALA A 16 -8.11 -5.72 -4.33
C ALA A 16 -9.29 -5.62 -5.32
N ALA A 17 -10.38 -4.94 -4.92
CA ALA A 17 -11.64 -4.90 -5.67
C ALA A 17 -11.51 -4.40 -7.12
N HIS A 18 -10.63 -3.42 -7.35
CA HIS A 18 -10.37 -2.79 -8.64
C HIS A 18 -8.88 -2.90 -9.06
N GLY A 19 -8.17 -3.93 -8.55
CA GLY A 19 -6.75 -4.10 -8.82
C GLY A 19 -5.93 -2.84 -8.44
N PRO A 20 -5.09 -2.29 -9.33
CA PRO A 20 -4.25 -1.13 -9.01
C PRO A 20 -5.05 0.14 -8.67
N ASP A 21 -6.30 0.25 -9.14
CA ASP A 21 -7.15 1.42 -8.93
C ASP A 21 -8.00 1.31 -7.64
N THR A 22 -7.83 0.23 -6.88
CA THR A 22 -8.58 0.02 -5.63
C THR A 22 -8.21 1.07 -4.60
N VAL A 23 -9.23 1.72 -4.03
CA VAL A 23 -9.10 2.61 -2.88
C VAL A 23 -9.73 2.00 -1.64
N ARG A 24 -9.39 2.55 -0.47
CA ARG A 24 -9.94 2.10 0.81
C ARG A 24 -11.47 2.11 0.85
N ALA A 25 -12.10 3.10 0.23
CA ALA A 25 -13.55 3.25 0.19
C ALA A 25 -14.27 2.13 -0.59
N ASP A 26 -13.54 1.34 -1.41
CA ASP A 26 -14.12 0.24 -2.17
C ASP A 26 -14.29 -1.04 -1.35
N MET A 27 -13.70 -1.11 -0.14
CA MET A 27 -13.52 -2.37 0.59
C MET A 27 -13.77 -2.23 2.09
N ASP A 28 -14.76 -2.94 2.62
CA ASP A 28 -15.08 -2.92 4.06
C ASP A 28 -13.97 -3.53 4.94
N THR A 29 -13.21 -4.50 4.42
CA THR A 29 -12.09 -5.15 5.14
C THR A 29 -10.82 -4.31 5.17
N TRP A 30 -10.73 -3.30 4.29
CA TRP A 30 -9.62 -2.37 4.26
C TRP A 30 -9.83 -1.24 5.29
N ASP A 31 -9.94 -1.60 6.56
CA ASP A 31 -10.09 -0.64 7.65
C ASP A 31 -8.79 0.12 7.99
N SER A 32 -8.84 1.03 8.98
CA SER A 32 -7.66 1.80 9.41
C SER A 32 -6.51 0.94 9.94
N LEU A 33 -6.82 -0.17 10.60
CA LEU A 33 -5.81 -1.11 11.08
C LEU A 33 -5.22 -1.91 9.91
N ALA A 34 -6.04 -2.31 8.94
CA ALA A 34 -5.57 -2.92 7.70
C ALA A 34 -4.65 -1.96 6.91
N GLN A 35 -4.99 -0.66 6.84
CA GLN A 35 -4.13 0.37 6.24
C GLN A 35 -2.77 0.45 6.93
N VAL A 36 -2.74 0.52 8.27
CA VAL A 36 -1.50 0.55 9.05
C VAL A 36 -0.67 -0.70 8.78
N ARG A 37 -1.28 -1.89 8.83
CA ARG A 37 -0.59 -3.15 8.53
C ARG A 37 -0.05 -3.18 7.10
N LEU A 38 -0.81 -2.66 6.13
CA LEU A 38 -0.43 -2.64 4.72
C LEU A 38 0.81 -1.78 4.52
N VAL A 39 0.82 -0.57 5.10
CA VAL A 39 1.98 0.33 5.03
C VAL A 39 3.21 -0.35 5.61
N TYR A 40 3.14 -0.89 6.84
CA TYR A 40 4.28 -1.58 7.44
C TYR A 40 4.73 -2.82 6.65
N ALA A 41 3.80 -3.57 6.08
CA ALA A 41 4.10 -4.73 5.25
C ALA A 41 4.83 -4.31 3.97
N VAL A 42 4.39 -3.24 3.32
CA VAL A 42 5.00 -2.66 2.12
C VAL A 42 6.39 -2.12 2.44
N GLU A 43 6.55 -1.34 3.51
CA GLU A 43 7.86 -0.85 3.96
C GLU A 43 8.85 -1.99 4.19
N ARG A 44 8.41 -3.05 4.87
CA ARG A 44 9.24 -4.24 5.12
C ARG A 44 9.57 -5.01 3.85
N ALA A 45 8.59 -5.23 2.97
CA ALA A 45 8.77 -6.01 1.74
C ALA A 45 9.66 -5.28 0.73
N PHE A 46 9.56 -3.95 0.66
CA PHE A 46 10.33 -3.15 -0.29
C PHE A 46 11.56 -2.48 0.33
N ALA A 47 11.80 -2.63 1.62
CA ALA A 47 12.86 -1.96 2.36
C ALA A 47 12.86 -0.45 2.08
N VAL A 48 11.72 0.19 2.31
CA VAL A 48 11.50 1.64 2.16
C VAL A 48 10.86 2.21 3.43
N GLU A 49 10.95 3.52 3.60
CA GLU A 49 10.13 4.27 4.55
C GLU A 49 9.13 5.08 3.73
N LEU A 50 7.84 4.91 3.99
CA LEU A 50 6.77 5.64 3.34
C LEU A 50 6.40 6.87 4.18
N PRO A 51 5.96 7.97 3.55
CA PRO A 51 5.55 9.15 4.30
C PRO A 51 4.30 8.83 5.13
N GLU A 52 4.19 9.45 6.31
CA GLU A 52 3.04 9.32 7.22
C GLU A 52 1.71 9.66 6.53
N SER A 53 1.73 10.51 5.51
CA SER A 53 0.58 10.81 4.67
C SER A 53 -0.05 9.55 4.07
N THR A 54 0.73 8.50 3.81
CA THR A 54 0.23 7.21 3.31
C THR A 54 -0.71 6.52 4.29
N LEU A 55 -0.56 6.74 5.60
CA LEU A 55 -1.45 6.17 6.62
C LEU A 55 -2.81 6.90 6.68
N THR A 56 -2.82 8.21 6.39
CA THR A 56 -3.99 9.07 6.53
C THR A 56 -4.75 9.29 5.23
N SER A 57 -4.05 9.25 4.10
CA SER A 57 -4.63 9.38 2.78
C SER A 57 -5.34 8.10 2.36
N GLU A 58 -6.11 8.21 1.28
CA GLU A 58 -6.75 7.07 0.61
C GLU A 58 -6.11 6.85 -0.77
N PRO A 59 -4.80 6.58 -0.84
CA PRO A 59 -4.15 6.33 -2.12
C PRO A 59 -4.68 5.03 -2.72
N THR A 60 -4.78 5.03 -4.04
CA THR A 60 -4.89 3.79 -4.82
C THR A 60 -3.66 2.91 -4.60
N LEU A 61 -3.77 1.61 -4.91
CA LEU A 61 -2.60 0.73 -4.92
C LEU A 61 -1.55 1.15 -5.97
N ALA A 62 -1.98 1.79 -7.07
CA ALA A 62 -1.10 2.43 -8.04
C ALA A 62 -0.28 3.57 -7.42
N GLU A 63 -0.92 4.45 -6.66
CA GLU A 63 -0.27 5.55 -5.97
C GLU A 63 0.65 5.05 -4.85
N LEU A 64 0.25 4.01 -4.12
CA LEU A 64 1.10 3.35 -3.13
C LEU A 64 2.36 2.77 -3.77
N ALA A 65 2.24 2.10 -4.92
CA ALA A 65 3.39 1.62 -5.68
C ALA A 65 4.30 2.78 -6.15
N ALA A 66 3.72 3.89 -6.58
CA ALA A 66 4.47 5.08 -6.96
C ALA A 66 5.22 5.69 -5.75
N ALA A 67 4.58 5.73 -4.57
CA ALA A 67 5.20 6.20 -3.34
C ALA A 67 6.41 5.32 -2.96
N VAL A 68 6.30 3.99 -3.09
CA VAL A 68 7.43 3.07 -2.88
C VAL A 68 8.59 3.38 -3.84
N VAL A 69 8.29 3.63 -5.13
CA VAL A 69 9.31 3.96 -6.13
C VAL A 69 10.00 5.28 -5.79
N THR A 70 9.24 6.29 -5.36
CA THR A 70 9.80 7.58 -4.95
C THR A 70 10.69 7.43 -3.71
N ALA A 71 10.21 6.75 -2.66
CA ALA A 71 10.97 6.51 -1.44
C ALA A 71 12.27 5.74 -1.71
N ARG A 72 12.27 4.79 -2.66
CA ARG A 72 13.50 4.10 -3.09
C ARG A 72 14.50 5.04 -3.75
N ARG A 73 14.04 6.00 -4.54
CA ARG A 73 14.94 6.97 -5.19
C ARG A 73 15.53 7.94 -4.16
N GLU A 74 14.73 8.39 -3.20
CA GLU A 74 15.18 9.30 -2.13
C GLU A 74 16.18 8.63 -1.18
N ARG A 75 16.11 7.31 -0.99
CA ARG A 75 17.12 6.57 -0.24
C ARG A 75 18.46 6.40 -0.98
N VAL A 76 18.47 6.54 -2.31
CA VAL A 76 19.66 6.38 -3.15
C VAL A 76 20.37 7.71 -3.42
N SER A 77 19.71 8.84 -3.17
CA SER A 77 20.28 10.19 -3.26
C SER A 77 20.96 10.62 -1.96
#